data_AF-A0A8X6I662-F1
#
_entry.id   AF-A0A8X6I662-F1
#
_cell.length_a   1.000
_cell.length_b   1.000
_cell.length_c   1.000
_cell.angle_alpha   90.00
_cell.angle_beta   90.00
_cell.angle_gamma   90.00
#
_symmetry.space_group_name_H-M   'P 1'
#
loop_
_entity.id
_entity.type
_entity.pdbx_description
1 polymer ?
#
loop_
_entity_poly.entity_id
_entity_poly.type
_entity_poly.pdbx_seq_one_letter_code
_entity_poly.pdbx_strand_id
1 'polypeptide(L)'
;VWSQEEECETASMRRCRREGLEALEARKNNDPCKTIRKNFDCLLWQTSMCLDKDEQDDNREPIMKMWRYLQSFCESEGNWYTKSCFQREDVKRCEGLLPARGYSTDTTSCRAFSSFRDCVSSVVLVDCSSSDQQLFGTYLMEKGQQRAWNCPRNTRSPNSAPLAAQGERMPYGSRCSEDARSDLEECRSQFYTDQREREKQERQ
;
A
#
# COMPACT_ATOMS: atom_id res chain seq x y z
N VAL A 1 6.60 -12.09 7.75
CA VAL A 1 5.33 -11.67 8.37
C VAL A 1 5.46 -10.19 8.62
N TRP A 2 4.71 -9.40 7.86
CA TRP A 2 4.79 -7.94 7.87
C TRP A 2 4.07 -7.44 9.11
N SER A 3 4.83 -7.06 10.14
CA SER A 3 4.26 -6.29 11.24
C SER A 3 3.72 -4.98 10.64
N GLN A 4 2.43 -4.75 10.84
CA GLN A 4 1.79 -3.48 10.55
C GLN A 4 2.61 -2.36 11.22
N GLU A 5 2.89 -1.28 10.48
CA GLU A 5 3.68 -0.10 10.89
C GLU A 5 5.20 -0.21 10.74
N GLU A 6 5.70 -0.63 9.56
CA GLU A 6 6.96 0.00 9.12
C GLU A 6 6.63 1.47 8.86
N GLU A 7 7.23 2.39 9.63
CA GLU A 7 7.11 3.82 9.35
C GLU A 7 7.77 4.13 7.99
N CYS A 8 7.32 5.20 7.36
CA CYS A 8 7.89 5.70 6.12
C CYS A 8 9.30 6.25 6.35
N GLU A 9 10.28 5.36 6.35
CA GLU A 9 11.68 5.67 6.63
C GLU A 9 12.50 5.61 5.33
N THR A 10 13.02 6.77 4.90
CA THR A 10 13.88 6.89 3.71
C THR A 10 15.10 5.96 3.78
N ALA A 11 15.65 5.73 4.98
CA ALA A 11 16.79 4.83 5.17
C ALA A 11 16.43 3.37 4.87
N SER A 12 15.26 2.90 5.31
CA SER A 12 14.77 1.54 5.04
C SER A 12 14.52 1.32 3.54
N MET A 13 13.93 2.28 2.84
CA MET A 13 13.75 2.21 1.39
C MET A 13 15.09 2.17 0.63
N ARG A 14 16.04 3.06 0.97
CA ARG A 14 17.38 3.06 0.37
C ARG A 14 18.11 1.74 0.61
N ARG A 15 17.97 1.16 1.81
CA ARG A 15 18.51 -0.16 2.15
C ARG A 15 17.91 -1.23 1.25
N CYS A 16 16.58 -1.30 1.14
CA CYS A 16 15.90 -2.30 0.32
C CYS A 16 16.27 -2.20 -1.17
N ARG A 17 16.36 -0.97 -1.69
CA ARG A 17 16.86 -0.73 -3.05
C ARG A 17 18.30 -1.22 -3.23
N ARG A 18 19.22 -0.82 -2.34
CA ARG A 18 20.64 -1.17 -2.44
C ARG A 18 20.85 -2.69 -2.34
N GLU A 19 20.34 -3.31 -1.27
CA GLU A 19 20.52 -4.75 -1.04
C GLU A 19 19.88 -5.60 -2.13
N GLY A 20 18.71 -5.20 -2.65
CA GLY A 20 18.07 -5.88 -3.77
C GLY A 20 18.89 -5.77 -5.06
N LEU A 21 19.47 -4.60 -5.35
CA LEU A 21 20.31 -4.41 -6.56
C LEU A 21 21.65 -5.13 -6.44
N GLU A 22 22.31 -5.09 -5.29
CA GLU A 22 23.53 -5.84 -5.02
C GLU A 22 23.30 -7.35 -5.14
N ALA A 23 22.16 -7.86 -4.67
CA ALA A 23 21.80 -9.26 -4.79
C ALA A 23 21.59 -9.71 -6.25
N LEU A 24 21.15 -8.82 -7.15
CA LEU A 24 21.07 -9.12 -8.60
C LEU A 24 22.45 -9.30 -9.24
N GLU A 25 23.45 -8.58 -8.74
CA GLU A 25 24.82 -8.59 -9.28
C GLU A 25 25.67 -9.72 -8.67
N ALA A 26 25.34 -10.12 -7.44
CA ALA A 26 26.01 -11.19 -6.71
C ALA A 26 25.70 -12.58 -7.30
N ARG A 27 26.43 -12.98 -8.34
CA ARG A 27 26.34 -14.31 -8.98
C ARG A 27 26.67 -15.51 -8.07
N LYS A 28 27.17 -15.29 -6.85
CA LYS A 28 27.75 -16.33 -5.97
C LYS A 28 27.01 -16.56 -4.65
N ASN A 29 25.93 -15.85 -4.36
CA ASN A 29 25.18 -16.10 -3.13
C ASN A 29 24.32 -17.37 -3.27
N ASN A 30 24.23 -18.16 -2.19
CA ASN A 30 23.56 -19.47 -2.20
C ASN A 30 22.02 -19.41 -2.39
N ASP A 31 21.42 -18.21 -2.38
CA ASP A 31 19.99 -18.00 -2.65
C ASP A 31 19.74 -16.49 -2.93
N PRO A 32 20.02 -16.01 -4.16
CA PRO A 32 19.76 -14.62 -4.52
C PRO A 32 18.26 -14.32 -4.54
N CYS A 33 17.43 -15.32 -4.86
CA CYS A 33 15.99 -15.16 -5.06
C CYS A 33 15.26 -14.76 -3.79
N LYS A 34 15.53 -15.40 -2.66
CA LYS A 34 14.95 -15.03 -1.36
C LYS A 34 15.32 -13.61 -0.95
N THR A 35 16.59 -13.22 -1.15
CA THR A 35 17.10 -11.89 -0.81
C THR A 35 16.47 -10.82 -1.70
N ILE A 36 16.40 -11.06 -3.01
CA ILE A 36 15.78 -10.15 -3.98
C ILE A 36 14.29 -10.03 -3.67
N ARG A 37 13.58 -11.13 -3.40
CA ARG A 37 12.14 -11.14 -3.10
C ARG A 37 11.83 -10.29 -1.87
N LYS A 38 12.56 -10.47 -0.77
CA LYS A 38 12.39 -9.64 0.45
C LYS A 38 12.59 -8.16 0.16
N ASN A 39 13.65 -7.81 -0.56
CA ASN A 39 14.01 -6.41 -0.85
C ASN A 39 13.08 -5.76 -1.88
N PHE A 40 12.63 -6.53 -2.86
CA PHE A 40 11.61 -6.13 -3.83
C PHE A 40 10.29 -5.80 -3.15
N ASP A 41 9.83 -6.71 -2.29
CA ASP A 41 8.62 -6.55 -1.50
C ASP A 41 8.71 -5.27 -0.64
N CYS A 42 9.78 -5.11 0.13
CA CYS A 42 10.03 -3.90 0.92
C CYS A 42 10.01 -2.64 0.05
N LEU A 43 10.73 -2.63 -1.07
CA LEU A 43 10.81 -1.47 -1.96
C LEU A 43 9.44 -1.14 -2.56
N LEU A 44 8.70 -2.14 -3.02
CA LEU A 44 7.34 -1.98 -3.55
C LEU A 44 6.41 -1.36 -2.51
N TRP A 45 6.47 -1.87 -1.27
CA TRP A 45 5.67 -1.35 -0.16
C TRP A 45 6.04 0.12 0.13
N GLN A 46 7.32 0.41 0.33
CA GLN A 46 7.84 1.73 0.66
C GLN A 46 7.48 2.75 -0.43
N THR A 47 7.68 2.40 -1.71
CA THR A 47 7.30 3.25 -2.85
C THR A 47 5.80 3.55 -2.87
N SER A 48 4.95 2.55 -2.63
CA SER A 48 3.49 2.73 -2.67
C SER A 48 2.91 3.44 -1.43
N MET A 49 3.64 3.51 -0.32
CA MET A 49 3.16 4.08 0.94
C MET A 49 3.72 5.46 1.23
N CYS A 50 4.98 5.70 0.85
CA CYS A 50 5.79 6.75 1.45
C CYS A 50 6.27 7.81 0.47
N LEU A 51 6.11 7.58 -0.83
CA LEU A 51 6.61 8.47 -1.87
C LEU A 51 5.49 9.20 -2.57
N ASP A 52 5.76 10.46 -2.90
CA ASP A 52 4.97 11.22 -3.86
C ASP A 52 5.23 10.73 -5.29
N LYS A 53 4.37 11.14 -6.23
CA LYS A 53 4.43 10.65 -7.62
C LYS A 53 5.79 10.82 -8.29
N ASP A 54 6.46 11.95 -8.07
CA ASP A 54 7.76 12.22 -8.69
C ASP A 54 8.83 11.25 -8.19
N GLU A 55 8.82 10.92 -6.89
CA GLU A 55 9.78 9.98 -6.29
C GLU A 55 9.43 8.50 -6.58
N GLN A 56 8.16 8.20 -6.87
CA GLN A 56 7.75 6.87 -7.31
C GLN A 56 8.40 6.48 -8.64
N ASP A 57 8.55 7.45 -9.56
CA ASP A 57 9.19 7.22 -10.86
C ASP A 57 10.69 6.90 -10.72
N ASP A 58 11.40 7.51 -9.76
CA ASP A 58 12.82 7.21 -9.46
C ASP A 58 13.06 5.78 -8.96
N ASN A 59 12.01 5.12 -8.46
CA ASN A 59 12.06 3.75 -7.96
C ASN A 59 11.49 2.73 -8.96
N ARG A 60 10.90 3.19 -10.07
CA ARG A 60 10.35 2.33 -11.13
C ARG A 60 11.40 1.38 -11.70
N GLU A 61 12.57 1.90 -12.07
CA GLU A 61 13.60 1.07 -12.71
C GLU A 61 14.11 -0.05 -11.78
N PRO A 62 14.53 0.22 -10.52
CA PRO A 62 14.89 -0.82 -9.56
C PRO A 62 13.80 -1.86 -9.35
N ILE A 63 12.53 -1.44 -9.15
CA ILE A 63 11.39 -2.34 -8.97
C ILE A 63 11.24 -3.27 -10.18
N MET A 64 11.26 -2.71 -11.39
CA MET A 64 11.13 -3.49 -12.62
C MET A 64 12.31 -4.44 -12.86
N LYS A 65 13.53 -4.03 -12.51
CA LYS A 65 14.73 -4.88 -12.64
C LYS A 65 14.64 -6.09 -11.71
N MET A 66 14.28 -5.87 -10.44
CA MET A 66 14.09 -6.95 -9.47
C MET A 66 12.94 -7.88 -9.86
N TRP A 67 11.79 -7.33 -10.26
CA TRP A 67 10.62 -8.11 -10.68
C TRP A 67 10.93 -9.02 -11.88
N ARG A 68 11.56 -8.48 -12.93
CA ARG A 68 11.95 -9.27 -14.12
C ARG A 68 12.93 -10.38 -13.76
N TYR A 69 13.86 -10.12 -12.84
CA TYR A 69 14.77 -11.16 -12.38
C TYR A 69 14.03 -12.28 -11.64
N LEU A 70 13.13 -11.94 -10.71
CA LEU A 70 12.30 -12.91 -10.00
C LEU A 70 11.48 -13.77 -10.99
N GLN A 71 10.91 -13.14 -12.02
CA GLN A 71 10.16 -13.84 -13.07
C GLN A 71 11.04 -14.72 -13.97
N SER A 72 12.29 -14.33 -14.24
CA SER A 72 13.12 -15.05 -15.21
C SER A 72 13.97 -16.16 -14.58
N PHE A 73 14.39 -15.97 -13.32
CA PHE A 73 15.42 -16.81 -12.69
C PHE A 73 14.95 -17.50 -11.41
N CYS A 74 13.89 -17.03 -10.78
CA CYS A 74 13.42 -17.54 -9.48
C CYS A 74 12.13 -18.36 -9.56
N GLU A 75 11.68 -18.74 -10.76
CA GLU A 75 10.47 -19.56 -10.92
C GLU A 75 10.63 -20.98 -10.36
N SER A 76 11.85 -21.52 -10.36
CA SER A 76 12.16 -22.87 -9.85
C SER A 76 11.90 -23.01 -8.34
N GLU A 77 11.97 -21.91 -7.59
CA GLU A 77 11.64 -21.87 -6.16
C GLU A 77 10.13 -21.79 -5.88
N GLY A 78 9.33 -21.75 -6.95
CA GLY A 78 7.88 -21.65 -6.92
C GLY A 78 7.40 -20.26 -7.29
N ASN A 79 6.28 -20.24 -8.00
CA ASN A 79 5.60 -19.02 -8.42
C ASN A 79 4.23 -18.95 -7.71
N TRP A 80 3.66 -17.75 -7.57
CA TRP A 80 2.41 -17.55 -6.84
C TRP A 80 1.27 -18.38 -7.45
N TYR A 81 1.24 -18.55 -8.77
CA TYR A 81 0.19 -19.28 -9.47
C TYR A 81 0.22 -20.80 -9.20
N THR A 82 1.32 -21.35 -8.71
CA THR A 82 1.39 -22.77 -8.32
C THR A 82 0.99 -23.00 -6.86
N LYS A 83 0.81 -21.95 -6.07
CA LYS A 83 0.46 -22.05 -4.64
C LYS A 83 -1.05 -22.04 -4.45
N SER A 84 -1.54 -22.99 -3.65
CA SER A 84 -2.98 -23.10 -3.34
C SER A 84 -3.55 -21.84 -2.69
N CYS A 85 -2.76 -21.13 -1.88
CA CYS A 85 -3.13 -19.85 -1.25
C CYS A 85 -3.72 -18.86 -2.27
N PHE A 86 -3.02 -18.60 -3.39
CA PHE A 86 -3.47 -17.63 -4.39
C PHE A 86 -4.54 -18.18 -5.34
N GLN A 87 -4.82 -19.49 -5.28
CA GLN A 87 -5.86 -20.15 -6.07
C GLN A 87 -7.20 -20.29 -5.35
N ARG A 88 -7.27 -19.84 -4.08
CA ARG A 88 -8.51 -19.85 -3.30
C ARG A 88 -9.58 -18.95 -3.91
N GLU A 89 -10.83 -19.32 -3.69
CA GLU A 89 -11.99 -18.60 -4.23
C GLU A 89 -12.16 -17.19 -3.62
N ASP A 90 -11.72 -16.97 -2.39
CA ASP A 90 -11.71 -15.64 -1.75
C ASP A 90 -10.69 -14.69 -2.38
N VAL A 91 -9.46 -15.16 -2.65
CA VAL A 91 -8.45 -14.40 -3.40
C VAL A 91 -8.96 -14.08 -4.81
N LYS A 92 -9.53 -15.06 -5.52
CA LYS A 92 -10.14 -14.85 -6.84
C LYS A 92 -11.30 -13.85 -6.79
N ARG A 93 -12.11 -13.86 -5.74
CA ARG A 93 -13.19 -12.88 -5.56
C ARG A 93 -12.63 -11.46 -5.41
N CYS A 94 -11.52 -11.29 -4.71
CA CYS A 94 -10.84 -10.00 -4.64
C CYS A 94 -10.38 -9.51 -6.02
N GLU A 95 -9.96 -10.41 -6.93
CA GLU A 95 -9.56 -10.03 -8.30
C GLU A 95 -10.70 -9.37 -9.09
N GLY A 96 -11.97 -9.62 -8.75
CA GLY A 96 -13.12 -8.91 -9.31
C GLY A 96 -13.17 -7.41 -8.99
N LEU A 97 -12.39 -6.94 -8.01
CA LEU A 97 -12.22 -5.53 -7.66
C LEU A 97 -11.18 -4.82 -8.54
N LEU A 98 -10.41 -5.55 -9.34
CA LEU A 98 -9.44 -4.94 -10.23
C LEU A 98 -10.17 -4.09 -11.28
N PRO A 99 -9.69 -2.87 -11.55
CA PRO A 99 -10.24 -2.06 -12.62
C PRO A 99 -10.11 -2.80 -13.96
N ALA A 100 -11.04 -2.53 -14.88
CA ALA A 100 -11.02 -3.11 -16.22
C ALA A 100 -9.64 -2.92 -16.88
N ARG A 101 -9.26 -3.89 -17.73
CA ARG A 101 -7.93 -3.98 -18.36
C ARG A 101 -7.42 -2.62 -18.82
N GLY A 102 -6.19 -2.29 -18.43
CA GLY A 102 -5.52 -1.04 -18.75
C GLY A 102 -4.41 -0.72 -17.77
N TYR A 103 -3.59 0.26 -18.11
CA TYR A 103 -2.45 0.72 -17.30
C TYR A 103 -2.75 2.05 -16.59
N SER A 104 -4.02 2.47 -16.53
CA SER A 104 -4.40 3.75 -15.94
C SER A 104 -4.06 3.79 -14.45
N THR A 105 -3.39 4.85 -14.03
CA THR A 105 -3.05 5.21 -12.65
C THR A 105 -3.84 6.44 -12.19
N ASP A 106 -5.01 6.68 -12.80
CA ASP A 106 -5.96 7.70 -12.35
C ASP A 106 -6.55 7.34 -10.98
N THR A 107 -7.15 8.34 -10.32
CA THR A 107 -7.70 8.19 -8.96
C THR A 107 -8.70 7.03 -8.86
N THR A 108 -9.53 6.81 -9.88
CA THR A 108 -10.52 5.71 -9.88
C THR A 108 -9.84 4.35 -9.95
N SER A 109 -8.88 4.19 -10.88
CA SER A 109 -8.12 2.94 -11.00
C SER A 109 -7.29 2.66 -9.75
N CYS A 110 -6.68 3.68 -9.14
CA CYS A 110 -5.92 3.51 -7.91
C CYS A 110 -6.79 3.15 -6.71
N ARG A 111 -8.01 3.69 -6.61
CA ARG A 111 -8.96 3.31 -5.56
C ARG A 111 -9.42 1.86 -5.70
N ALA A 112 -9.74 1.43 -6.92
CA ALA A 112 -10.09 0.05 -7.22
C ALA A 112 -8.93 -0.91 -6.90
N PHE A 113 -7.71 -0.55 -7.32
CA PHE A 113 -6.51 -1.32 -7.01
C PHE A 113 -6.21 -1.39 -5.51
N SER A 114 -6.40 -0.29 -4.76
CA SER A 114 -6.23 -0.34 -3.30
C SER A 114 -7.24 -1.29 -2.65
N SER A 115 -8.50 -1.25 -3.09
CA SER A 115 -9.55 -2.15 -2.59
C SER A 115 -9.20 -3.61 -2.87
N PHE A 116 -8.70 -3.92 -4.08
CA PHE A 116 -8.16 -5.22 -4.44
C PHE A 116 -7.00 -5.64 -3.50
N ARG A 117 -5.99 -4.79 -3.33
CA ARG A 117 -4.82 -5.09 -2.50
C ARG A 117 -5.21 -5.34 -1.05
N ASP A 118 -6.09 -4.52 -0.48
CA ASP A 118 -6.51 -4.64 0.91
C ASP A 118 -7.34 -5.92 1.12
N CYS A 119 -8.23 -6.24 0.17
CA CYS A 119 -8.97 -7.51 0.15
C CYS A 119 -8.03 -8.71 0.15
N VAL A 120 -7.07 -8.78 -0.79
CA VAL A 120 -6.13 -9.91 -0.86
C VAL A 120 -5.21 -9.95 0.35
N SER A 121 -4.74 -8.80 0.85
CA SER A 121 -3.89 -8.74 2.04
C SER A 121 -4.58 -9.38 3.25
N SER A 122 -5.88 -9.14 3.43
CA SER A 122 -6.62 -9.71 4.57
C SER A 122 -6.72 -11.24 4.52
N VAL A 123 -6.69 -11.84 3.32
CA VAL A 123 -6.66 -13.30 3.15
C VAL A 123 -5.23 -13.84 3.27
N VAL A 124 -4.28 -13.27 2.52
CA VAL A 124 -2.91 -13.79 2.40
C VAL A 124 -2.13 -13.66 3.70
N LEU A 125 -2.27 -12.53 4.41
CA LEU A 125 -1.50 -12.31 5.64
C LEU A 125 -2.05 -13.10 6.84
N VAL A 126 -3.34 -13.45 6.82
CA VAL A 126 -4.00 -14.16 7.92
C VAL A 126 -3.96 -15.67 7.71
N ASP A 127 -4.31 -16.13 6.51
CA ASP A 127 -4.57 -17.56 6.29
C ASP A 127 -3.48 -18.30 5.52
N CYS A 128 -2.54 -17.59 4.88
CA CYS A 128 -1.50 -18.24 4.07
C CYS A 128 -0.20 -18.45 4.83
N SER A 129 0.56 -19.46 4.39
CA SER A 129 1.85 -19.79 4.98
C SER A 129 2.86 -18.64 4.83
N SER A 130 3.82 -18.54 5.74
CA SER A 130 4.90 -17.55 5.65
C SER A 130 5.70 -17.63 4.34
N SER A 131 5.77 -18.81 3.71
CA SER A 131 6.39 -18.98 2.39
C SER A 131 5.53 -18.39 1.27
N ASP A 132 4.21 -18.57 1.31
CA ASP A 132 3.31 -18.01 0.31
C ASP A 132 3.19 -16.49 0.43
N GLN A 133 3.23 -15.97 1.67
CA GLN A 133 3.24 -14.53 1.94
C GLN A 133 4.41 -13.81 1.26
N GLN A 134 5.56 -14.47 1.05
CA GLN A 134 6.70 -13.88 0.34
C GLN A 134 6.43 -13.69 -1.15
N LEU A 135 5.44 -14.38 -1.72
CA LEU A 135 5.06 -14.23 -3.13
C LEU A 135 4.03 -13.11 -3.34
N PHE A 136 3.62 -12.45 -2.25
CA PHE A 136 2.55 -11.46 -2.30
C PHE A 136 2.92 -10.24 -3.14
N GLY A 137 4.13 -9.68 -3.02
CA GLY A 137 4.53 -8.53 -3.84
C GLY A 137 4.60 -8.89 -5.33
N THR A 138 5.08 -10.10 -5.68
CA THR A 138 5.07 -10.57 -7.07
C THR A 138 3.65 -10.75 -7.62
N TYR A 139 2.73 -11.26 -6.79
CA TYR A 139 1.31 -11.39 -7.14
C TYR A 139 0.67 -10.01 -7.38
N LEU A 140 0.91 -9.04 -6.49
CA LEU A 140 0.41 -7.66 -6.66
C LEU A 140 0.96 -7.01 -7.93
N MET A 141 2.23 -7.25 -8.25
CA MET A 141 2.87 -6.71 -9.44
C MET A 141 2.33 -7.31 -10.73
N GLU A 142 2.02 -8.60 -10.75
CA GLU A 142 1.43 -9.22 -11.94
C GLU A 142 -0.02 -8.79 -12.17
N LYS A 143 -0.85 -8.77 -11.11
CA LYS A 143 -2.27 -8.39 -11.20
C LYS A 143 -2.47 -6.88 -11.32
N GLY A 144 -1.71 -6.09 -10.56
CA GLY A 144 -1.78 -4.64 -10.49
C GLY A 144 -0.98 -3.92 -11.55
N GLN A 145 0.07 -4.56 -12.09
CA GLN A 145 1.01 -3.96 -13.03
C GLN A 145 1.56 -2.64 -12.46
N GLN A 146 1.57 -1.58 -13.26
CA GLN A 146 2.04 -0.24 -12.88
C GLN A 146 1.36 0.32 -11.64
N ARG A 147 0.13 -0.11 -11.33
CA ARG A 147 -0.62 0.34 -10.16
C ARG A 147 0.01 -0.14 -8.85
N ALA A 148 0.74 -1.25 -8.88
CA ALA A 148 1.34 -1.82 -7.67
C ALA A 148 2.33 -0.86 -6.98
N TRP A 149 3.02 0.00 -7.74
CA TRP A 149 3.92 1.01 -7.20
C TRP A 149 3.47 2.46 -7.42
N ASN A 150 2.64 2.74 -8.43
CA ASN A 150 2.16 4.11 -8.70
C ASN A 150 0.89 4.51 -7.92
N CYS A 151 0.15 3.53 -7.39
CA CYS A 151 -1.08 3.84 -6.64
C CYS A 151 -0.78 3.88 -5.15
N PRO A 152 -0.92 5.06 -4.52
CA PRO A 152 -0.66 5.19 -3.09
C PRO A 152 -1.61 4.28 -2.31
N ARG A 153 -1.13 3.73 -1.20
CA ARG A 153 -1.95 2.86 -0.35
C ARG A 153 -2.93 3.62 0.53
N ASN A 154 -2.55 4.83 0.94
CA ASN A 154 -3.50 5.75 1.53
C ASN A 154 -4.17 6.62 0.47
N THR A 155 -5.06 6.02 -0.33
CA THR A 155 -6.09 6.79 -1.04
C THR A 155 -7.24 7.17 -0.10
N ARG A 156 -6.94 7.53 1.16
CA ARG A 156 -7.89 8.31 1.97
C ARG A 156 -8.01 9.64 1.26
N SER A 157 -8.99 9.74 0.37
CA SER A 157 -9.31 11.00 -0.28
C SER A 157 -9.55 12.01 0.84
N PRO A 158 -8.94 13.19 0.81
CA PRO A 158 -9.22 14.25 1.79
C PRO A 158 -10.70 14.64 1.81
N ASN A 159 -11.48 14.22 0.80
CA ASN A 159 -12.92 14.43 0.69
C ASN A 159 -13.79 13.23 1.15
N SER A 160 -13.19 12.14 1.63
CA SER A 160 -13.94 11.10 2.33
C SER A 160 -14.08 11.50 3.80
N ALA A 161 -14.90 12.54 4.04
CA ALA A 161 -15.61 12.60 5.31
C ALA A 161 -16.33 11.25 5.49
N PRO A 162 -16.37 10.67 6.69
CA PRO A 162 -17.16 9.47 6.93
C PRO A 162 -18.61 9.86 6.63
N LEU A 163 -19.12 9.38 5.48
CA LEU A 163 -20.54 9.45 5.19
C LEU A 163 -21.24 8.83 6.38
N ALA A 164 -22.06 9.65 7.05
CA ALA A 164 -22.86 9.26 8.19
C ALA A 164 -23.48 7.88 7.93
N ALA A 165 -23.08 6.91 8.75
CA ALA A 165 -23.70 5.60 8.80
C ALA A 165 -25.16 5.81 9.23
N GLN A 166 -26.06 5.90 8.26
CA GLN A 166 -27.48 5.65 8.49
C GLN A 166 -27.65 4.16 8.75
N GLY A 167 -28.00 3.84 9.99
CA GLY A 167 -28.75 2.65 10.35
C GLY A 167 -27.98 1.34 10.36
N GLU A 168 -27.33 1.03 11.48
CA GLU A 168 -27.66 -0.16 12.27
C GLU A 168 -26.92 -0.12 13.61
N ARG A 169 -27.70 -0.27 14.69
CA ARG A 169 -27.23 -0.23 16.07
C ARG A 169 -26.42 -1.49 16.37
N MET A 170 -25.12 -1.36 16.61
CA MET A 170 -24.30 -2.33 17.33
C MET A 170 -23.51 -1.62 18.44
N PRO A 171 -23.59 -2.10 19.71
CA PRO A 171 -23.11 -1.37 20.86
C PRO A 171 -21.71 -1.83 21.28
N TYR A 172 -20.65 -1.42 20.58
CA TYR A 172 -19.28 -1.53 21.10
C TYR A 172 -18.40 -0.42 20.52
N GLY A 173 -17.83 0.44 21.37
CA GLY A 173 -16.76 1.37 20.99
C GLY A 173 -16.89 2.82 21.46
N SER A 174 -17.43 3.10 22.65
CA SER A 174 -17.46 4.44 23.25
C SER A 174 -16.07 4.89 23.78
N ARG A 175 -15.04 4.80 22.94
CA ARG A 175 -13.65 5.23 23.23
C ARG A 175 -12.94 5.98 22.08
N CYS A 176 -13.63 6.29 20.98
CA CYS A 176 -13.28 7.48 20.18
C CYS A 176 -13.82 8.71 20.94
N SER A 177 -13.22 9.03 22.09
CA SER A 177 -12.06 9.92 22.30
C SER A 177 -12.58 11.33 22.56
N GLU A 178 -12.84 11.61 23.84
CA GLU A 178 -13.18 12.95 24.33
C GLU A 178 -12.14 13.98 23.85
N ASP A 179 -10.89 13.55 23.67
CA ASP A 179 -9.79 14.34 23.11
C ASP A 179 -10.11 14.86 21.70
N ALA A 180 -10.54 13.99 20.77
CA ALA A 180 -10.91 14.42 19.41
C ALA A 180 -12.11 15.38 19.39
N ARG A 181 -12.98 15.31 20.41
CA ARG A 181 -14.11 16.22 20.58
C ARG A 181 -13.66 17.57 21.13
N SER A 182 -12.71 17.57 22.07
CA SER A 182 -12.06 18.77 22.59
C SER A 182 -11.31 19.52 21.48
N ASP A 183 -10.52 18.80 20.69
CA ASP A 183 -9.73 19.39 19.59
C ASP A 183 -10.62 20.05 18.52
N LEU A 184 -11.76 19.41 18.20
CA LEU A 184 -12.76 19.95 17.28
C LEU A 184 -13.43 21.22 17.83
N GLU A 185 -13.69 21.26 19.13
CA GLU A 185 -14.35 22.40 19.79
C GLU A 185 -13.39 23.60 19.88
N GLU A 186 -12.12 23.36 20.15
CA GLU A 186 -11.07 24.39 20.15
C GLU A 186 -10.88 24.99 18.75
N CYS A 187 -10.72 24.15 17.73
CA CYS A 187 -10.55 24.59 16.34
C CYS A 187 -11.75 25.42 15.86
N ARG A 188 -12.97 25.02 16.24
CA ARG A 188 -14.19 25.75 15.93
C ARG A 188 -14.26 27.11 16.62
N SER A 189 -13.82 27.20 17.88
CA SER A 189 -13.79 28.45 18.63
C SER A 189 -12.80 29.45 18.03
N GLN A 190 -11.61 28.98 17.65
CA GLN A 190 -10.58 29.80 16.99
C GLN A 190 -11.10 30.38 15.67
N PHE A 191 -11.72 29.55 14.83
CA PHE A 191 -12.27 30.00 13.54
C PHE A 191 -13.28 31.16 13.68
N TYR A 192 -14.20 31.08 14.65
CA TYR A 192 -15.19 32.15 14.88
C TYR A 192 -14.61 33.40 15.54
N THR A 193 -13.47 33.27 16.21
CA THR A 193 -12.76 34.41 16.80
C THR A 193 -12.03 35.16 15.69
N ASP A 194 -11.29 34.46 14.84
CA ASP A 194 -10.59 35.02 13.68
C ASP A 194 -11.55 35.70 12.70
N GLN A 195 -12.71 35.10 12.42
CA GLN A 195 -13.76 35.72 11.60
C GLN A 195 -14.22 37.07 12.17
N ARG A 196 -14.47 37.13 13.48
CA ARG A 196 -14.91 38.38 14.15
C ARG A 196 -13.82 39.44 14.20
N GLU A 197 -12.55 39.06 14.30
CA GLU A 197 -11.44 40.01 14.25
C GLU A 197 -11.23 40.59 12.84
N ARG A 198 -11.34 39.76 11.81
CA ARG A 198 -11.30 40.22 10.40
C ARG A 198 -12.43 41.20 10.09
N GLU A 199 -13.66 40.89 10.50
CA GLU A 199 -14.82 41.79 10.33
C GLU A 199 -14.66 43.12 11.07
N LYS A 200 -13.91 43.15 12.18
CA LYS A 200 -13.60 44.40 12.91
C LYS A 200 -12.53 45.22 12.22
N GLN A 201 -11.51 44.57 11.66
CA GLN A 201 -10.44 45.24 10.89
C GLN A 201 -10.96 45.87 9.61
N GLU A 202 -11.94 45.24 8.93
CA GLU A 202 -12.55 45.78 7.71
C GLU A 202 -13.48 46.99 7.96
N ARG A 203 -13.84 47.25 9.22
CA ARG A 203 -14.71 48.38 9.61
C ARG A 203 -13.94 49.61 10.13
N GLN A 204 -12.61 49.57 10.16
CA GLN A 204 -11.73 50.68 10.50
C GLN A 204 -11.09 51.25 9.23
#